data_AF-A0A8S0H7B1-F1
#
_entry.id   AF-A0A8S0H7B1-F1
#
_cell.length_a   1.000
_cell.length_b   1.000
_cell.length_c   1.000
_cell.angle_alpha   90.00
_cell.angle_beta   90.00
_cell.angle_gamma   90.00
#
_symmetry.space_group_name_H-M   'P 1'
#
loop_
_entity.id
_entity.type
_entity.pdbx_description
1 polymer ?
#
loop_
_entity_poly.entity_id
_entity_poly.type
_entity_poly.pdbx_seq_one_letter_code
_entity_poly.pdbx_strand_id
1 'polypeptide(L)'
;MEQIDSEMDERLEAISAAASDPWQGFAQRCRAYLEMAQEAEIRRIVLQDARAVLGQRQPAEEHCIDSLSRRLQALVEAGLITPAPSQALARLINGSLVDAALWIAAAEQPEQRLQQALQALELLLRGLQPPR
;
A
#
# COMPACT_ATOMS: atom_id res chain seq x y z
N MET A 1 7.76 14.84 8.69
CA MET A 1 8.29 14.05 7.57
C MET A 1 7.21 14.10 6.49
N GLU A 2 7.03 15.27 5.88
CA GLU A 2 5.80 15.60 5.12
C GLU A 2 6.04 15.79 3.62
N GLN A 3 7.30 15.87 3.18
CA GLN A 3 7.61 16.25 1.80
C GLN A 3 7.63 15.08 0.81
N ILE A 4 7.82 13.84 1.29
CA ILE A 4 7.88 12.65 0.43
C ILE A 4 6.58 11.83 0.49
N ASP A 5 5.80 11.96 1.56
CA ASP A 5 4.41 11.49 1.60
C ASP A 5 3.57 12.16 0.50
N SER A 6 3.74 13.46 0.24
CA SER A 6 3.00 14.18 -0.82
C SER A 6 3.32 13.68 -2.22
N GLU A 7 4.60 13.50 -2.55
CA GLU A 7 5.02 13.08 -3.90
C GLU A 7 4.67 11.60 -4.16
N MET A 8 4.81 10.75 -3.15
CA MET A 8 4.35 9.36 -3.20
C MET A 8 2.83 9.30 -3.34
N ASP A 9 2.08 10.03 -2.51
CA ASP A 9 0.62 10.05 -2.59
C ASP A 9 0.13 10.61 -3.93
N GLU A 10 0.74 11.67 -4.46
CA GLU A 10 0.42 12.23 -5.78
C GLU A 10 0.64 11.20 -6.90
N ARG A 11 1.77 10.48 -6.89
CA ARG A 11 2.05 9.44 -7.88
C ARG A 11 1.07 8.27 -7.76
N LEU A 12 0.71 7.87 -6.54
CA LEU A 12 -0.26 6.80 -6.28
C LEU A 12 -1.69 7.21 -6.64
N GLU A 13 -2.05 8.48 -6.46
CA GLU A 13 -3.32 9.03 -6.93
C GLU A 13 -3.40 9.07 -8.45
N ALA A 14 -2.34 9.53 -9.12
CA ALA A 14 -2.30 9.56 -10.59
C ALA A 14 -2.50 8.16 -11.20
N ILE A 15 -1.87 7.14 -10.63
CA ILE A 15 -2.04 5.74 -11.04
C ILE A 15 -3.49 5.28 -10.84
N SER A 16 -4.06 5.58 -9.67
CA SER A 16 -5.44 5.21 -9.35
C SER A 16 -6.45 5.90 -10.28
N ALA A 17 -6.23 7.18 -10.58
CA ALA A 17 -7.11 8.01 -11.41
C ALA A 17 -7.03 7.68 -12.91
N ALA A 18 -5.89 7.15 -13.38
CA ALA A 18 -5.71 6.75 -14.77
C ALA A 18 -6.35 5.40 -15.11
N ALA A 19 -6.73 4.60 -14.10
CA ALA A 19 -7.34 3.29 -14.30
C ALA A 19 -8.83 3.41 -14.65
N SER A 20 -9.25 2.75 -15.73
CA SER A 20 -10.66 2.67 -16.14
C SER A 20 -11.50 1.74 -15.25
N ASP A 21 -10.84 0.84 -14.52
CA ASP A 21 -11.43 -0.07 -13.53
C ASP A 21 -10.94 0.31 -12.13
N PRO A 22 -11.82 0.76 -11.22
CA PRO A 22 -11.44 1.15 -9.85
C PRO A 22 -10.68 0.06 -9.10
N TRP A 23 -11.00 -1.22 -9.33
CA TRP A 23 -10.29 -2.33 -8.71
C TRP A 23 -8.84 -2.43 -9.22
N GLN A 24 -8.65 -2.31 -10.54
CA GLN A 24 -7.31 -2.30 -11.12
C GLN A 24 -6.49 -1.09 -10.65
N GLY A 25 -7.10 0.09 -10.55
CA GLY A 25 -6.44 1.27 -10.00
C GLY A 25 -5.95 1.06 -8.57
N PHE A 26 -6.77 0.43 -7.73
CA PHE A 26 -6.39 0.05 -6.36
C PHE A 26 -5.24 -0.97 -6.33
N ALA A 27 -5.33 -2.04 -7.13
CA ALA A 27 -4.28 -3.06 -7.17
C ALA A 27 -2.95 -2.50 -7.70
N GLN A 28 -3.00 -1.63 -8.70
CA GLN A 28 -1.82 -0.92 -9.23
C GLN A 28 -1.22 0.03 -8.20
N ARG A 29 -2.04 0.73 -7.41
CA ARG A 29 -1.56 1.54 -6.28
C ARG A 29 -0.75 0.70 -5.29
N CYS A 30 -1.29 -0.44 -4.84
CA CYS A 30 -0.59 -1.31 -3.90
C CYS A 30 0.74 -1.85 -4.48
N ARG A 31 0.75 -2.20 -5.77
CA ARG A 31 1.96 -2.62 -6.49
C ARG A 31 3.00 -1.51 -6.55
N ALA A 32 2.60 -0.32 -6.96
CA ALA A 32 3.49 0.83 -7.11
C ALA A 32 4.16 1.21 -5.78
N TYR A 33 3.42 1.10 -4.67
CA TYR A 33 3.98 1.30 -3.33
C TYR A 33 5.17 0.37 -3.03
N LEU A 34 5.07 -0.93 -3.38
CA LEU A 34 6.17 -1.87 -3.20
C LEU A 34 7.33 -1.64 -4.18
N GLU A 35 7.02 -1.26 -5.42
CA GLU A 35 8.05 -0.90 -6.42
C GLU A 35 8.90 0.30 -5.94
N MET A 36 8.27 1.30 -5.33
CA MET A 36 8.95 2.45 -4.73
C MET A 36 9.94 2.07 -3.63
N ALA A 37 9.75 0.94 -2.94
CA ALA A 37 10.67 0.49 -1.89
C ALA A 37 12.09 0.14 -2.40
N GLN A 38 12.28 0.03 -3.73
CA GLN A 38 13.60 -0.10 -4.35
C GLN A 38 14.30 1.23 -4.60
N GLU A 39 13.55 2.34 -4.66
CA GLU A 39 14.09 3.66 -4.97
C GLU A 39 14.97 4.10 -3.80
N ALA A 40 16.23 4.49 -4.08
CA ALA A 40 17.26 4.68 -3.04
C ALA A 40 16.85 5.73 -1.98
N GLU A 41 16.11 6.75 -2.40
CA GLU A 41 15.58 7.79 -1.52
C GLU A 41 14.49 7.25 -0.58
N ILE A 42 13.48 6.58 -1.14
CA ILE A 42 12.39 5.94 -0.38
C ILE A 42 12.94 4.86 0.55
N ARG A 43 13.88 4.04 0.08
CA ARG A 43 14.56 3.01 0.87
C ARG A 43 15.23 3.60 2.10
N ARG A 44 15.90 4.76 1.98
CA ARG A 44 16.55 5.42 3.12
C ARG A 44 15.54 5.90 4.15
N ILE A 45 14.41 6.42 3.69
CA ILE A 45 13.32 6.94 4.53
C ILE A 45 12.62 5.80 5.26
N VAL A 46 12.14 4.80 4.53
CA VAL A 46 11.49 3.61 5.07
C VAL A 46 12.34 2.94 6.16
N LEU A 47 13.66 2.82 5.94
CA LEU A 47 14.58 2.27 6.96
C LEU A 47 14.88 3.20 8.14
N GLN A 48 14.81 4.53 7.94
CA GLN A 48 14.92 5.51 9.02
C GLN A 48 13.65 5.49 9.89
N ASP A 49 12.49 5.41 9.26
CA ASP A 49 11.19 5.33 9.92
C ASP A 49 11.01 4.01 10.66
N ALA A 50 11.50 2.88 10.12
CA ALA A 50 11.54 1.59 10.82
C ALA A 50 12.17 1.69 12.22
N ARG A 51 13.21 2.52 12.36
CA ARG A 51 13.92 2.74 13.62
C ARG A 51 13.16 3.71 14.54
N ALA A 52 12.34 4.59 13.99
CA ALA A 52 11.52 5.56 14.73
C ALA A 52 10.17 4.97 15.19
N VAL A 53 9.63 3.98 14.47
CA VAL A 53 8.31 3.34 14.71
C VAL A 53 8.32 2.33 15.88
N LEU A 54 9.44 2.16 16.58
CA LEU A 54 9.44 1.58 17.93
C LEU A 54 8.76 2.48 18.99
N GLY A 55 8.16 3.62 18.58
CA GLY A 55 7.30 4.50 19.38
C GLY A 55 5.81 4.47 18.98
N GLN A 56 5.01 5.39 19.54
CA GLN A 56 3.57 5.54 19.25
C GLN A 56 3.33 6.00 17.79
N ARG A 57 2.27 5.48 17.15
CA ARG A 57 1.89 5.83 15.76
C ARG A 57 1.69 7.34 15.59
N GLN A 58 2.16 7.89 14.48
CA GLN A 58 2.04 9.32 14.20
C GLN A 58 0.67 9.67 13.57
N PRO A 59 0.11 10.88 13.79
CA PRO A 59 -1.15 11.32 13.19
C PRO A 59 -1.21 11.22 11.66
N ALA A 60 -0.07 11.36 10.97
CA ALA A 60 0.01 11.19 9.52
C ALA A 60 -0.37 9.76 9.08
N GLU A 61 -0.04 8.74 9.87
CA GLU A 61 -0.43 7.35 9.61
C GLU A 61 -1.96 7.17 9.68
N GLU A 62 -2.64 7.89 10.57
CA GLU A 62 -4.10 7.84 10.70
C GLU A 62 -4.79 8.42 9.45
N HIS A 63 -4.24 9.50 8.88
CA HIS A 63 -4.75 10.08 7.64
C HIS A 63 -4.65 9.12 6.46
N CYS A 64 -3.52 8.43 6.31
CA CYS A 64 -3.31 7.42 5.26
C CYS A 64 -4.31 6.26 5.39
N ILE A 65 -4.53 5.77 6.61
CA ILE A 65 -5.54 4.73 6.89
C ILE A 65 -6.94 5.20 6.51
N ASP A 66 -7.32 6.43 6.83
CA ASP A 66 -8.65 6.94 6.50
C ASP A 66 -8.84 7.14 5.00
N SER A 67 -7.81 7.59 4.28
CA SER A 67 -7.81 7.68 2.82
C SER A 67 -8.00 6.30 2.17
N LEU A 68 -7.24 5.31 2.63
CA LEU A 68 -7.33 3.94 2.15
C LEU A 68 -8.70 3.30 2.46
N SER A 69 -9.22 3.57 3.66
CA SER A 69 -10.55 3.12 4.10
C SER A 69 -11.65 3.64 3.17
N ARG A 70 -11.62 4.92 2.79
CA ARG A 70 -12.59 5.51 1.84
C ARG A 70 -12.55 4.83 0.47
N ARG A 71 -11.36 4.49 -0.04
CA ARG A 71 -11.21 3.78 -1.32
C ARG A 71 -11.81 2.38 -1.27
N LEU A 72 -11.48 1.63 -0.21
CA LEU A 72 -12.03 0.29 0.00
C LEU A 72 -13.54 0.32 0.14
N GLN A 73 -14.08 1.31 0.86
CA GLN A 73 -15.51 1.51 0.99
C GLN A 73 -16.19 1.72 -0.37
N ALA A 74 -15.61 2.56 -1.25
CA ALA A 74 -16.13 2.75 -2.60
C ALA A 74 -16.09 1.45 -3.44
N LEU A 75 -15.07 0.61 -3.28
CA LEU A 75 -14.99 -0.69 -3.94
C LEU A 75 -16.05 -1.68 -3.43
N VAL A 76 -16.36 -1.65 -2.13
CA VAL A 76 -17.46 -2.43 -1.54
C VAL A 76 -18.80 -1.96 -2.12
N GLU A 77 -19.04 -0.66 -2.16
CA GLU A 77 -20.28 -0.06 -2.68
C GLU A 77 -20.48 -0.34 -4.18
N ALA A 78 -19.39 -0.40 -4.94
CA ALA A 78 -19.40 -0.79 -6.35
C ALA A 78 -19.55 -2.31 -6.59
N GLY A 79 -19.56 -3.13 -5.52
CA GLY A 79 -19.61 -4.60 -5.63
C GLY A 79 -18.35 -5.24 -6.22
N LEU A 80 -17.23 -4.50 -6.26
CA LEU A 80 -15.96 -4.95 -6.83
C LEU A 80 -15.11 -5.78 -5.84
N ILE A 81 -15.38 -5.63 -4.54
CA ILE A 81 -14.81 -6.45 -3.46
C ILE A 81 -15.91 -6.97 -2.54
N THR A 82 -15.65 -8.08 -1.88
CA THR A 82 -16.54 -8.71 -0.90
C THR A 82 -16.84 -7.72 0.25
N PRO A 83 -18.11 -7.59 0.69
CA PRO A 83 -18.46 -6.71 1.81
C PRO A 83 -17.66 -7.02 3.07
N ALA A 84 -16.93 -6.03 3.57
CA ALA A 84 -16.11 -6.15 4.77
C ALA A 84 -15.90 -4.79 5.46
N PRO A 85 -15.46 -4.74 6.73
CA PRO A 85 -15.21 -3.47 7.41
C PRO A 85 -14.01 -2.73 6.81
N SER A 86 -14.27 -1.70 6.00
CA SER A 86 -13.28 -0.97 5.20
C SER A 86 -12.09 -0.43 6.00
N GLN A 87 -12.34 0.07 7.22
CA GLN A 87 -11.25 0.59 8.05
C GLN A 87 -10.36 -0.51 8.63
N ALA A 88 -10.90 -1.70 8.90
CA ALA A 88 -10.09 -2.84 9.32
C ALA A 88 -9.25 -3.39 8.16
N LEU A 89 -9.85 -3.51 6.95
CA LEU A 89 -9.09 -3.87 5.75
C LEU A 89 -7.97 -2.86 5.47
N ALA A 90 -8.25 -1.56 5.57
CA ALA A 90 -7.25 -0.52 5.36
C ALA A 90 -6.04 -0.71 6.27
N ARG A 91 -6.27 -0.98 7.57
CA ARG A 91 -5.20 -1.24 8.54
C ARG A 91 -4.38 -2.47 8.19
N LEU A 92 -5.02 -3.57 7.79
CA LEU A 92 -4.34 -4.81 7.42
C LEU A 92 -3.52 -4.65 6.13
N ILE A 93 -4.11 -4.07 5.10
CA ILE A 93 -3.46 -3.84 3.81
C ILE A 93 -2.28 -2.88 3.99
N ASN A 94 -2.50 -1.73 4.63
CA ASN A 94 -1.42 -0.77 4.87
C ASN A 94 -0.28 -1.38 5.69
N GLY A 95 -0.61 -2.11 6.77
CA GLY A 95 0.39 -2.80 7.58
C GLY A 95 1.22 -3.80 6.77
N SER A 96 0.56 -4.60 5.93
CA SER A 96 1.25 -5.58 5.07
C SER A 96 2.15 -4.92 4.03
N LEU A 97 1.74 -3.78 3.46
CA LEU A 97 2.53 -3.03 2.49
C LEU A 97 3.76 -2.39 3.12
N VAL A 98 3.59 -1.76 4.29
CA VAL A 98 4.70 -1.16 5.06
C VAL A 98 5.72 -2.23 5.45
N ASP A 99 5.26 -3.36 5.99
CA ASP A 99 6.14 -4.47 6.37
C ASP A 99 6.89 -5.08 5.16
N ALA A 100 6.18 -5.30 4.05
CA ALA A 100 6.80 -5.79 2.82
C ALA A 100 7.82 -4.78 2.24
N ALA A 101 7.52 -3.48 2.27
CA ALA A 101 8.44 -2.44 1.83
C ALA A 101 9.72 -2.41 2.70
N LEU A 102 9.58 -2.54 4.02
CA LEU A 102 10.71 -2.67 4.94
C LEU A 102 11.56 -3.91 4.63
N TRP A 103 10.90 -5.05 4.40
CA TRP A 103 11.56 -6.30 4.05
C TRP A 103 12.32 -6.20 2.73
N ILE A 104 11.76 -5.54 1.71
CA ILE A 104 12.43 -5.26 0.43
C ILE A 104 13.62 -4.32 0.64
N ALA A 105 13.41 -3.21 1.35
CA ALA A 105 14.43 -2.20 1.62
C ALA A 105 15.62 -2.75 2.40
N ALA A 106 15.43 -3.72 3.28
CA ALA A 106 16.51 -4.34 4.06
C ALA A 106 17.33 -5.38 3.28
N ALA A 107 17.03 -5.65 2.01
CA ALA A 107 17.66 -6.73 1.25
C ALA A 107 19.02 -6.36 0.64
N GLU A 108 19.89 -7.36 0.51
CA GLU A 108 21.05 -7.30 -0.38
C GLU A 108 20.63 -7.37 -1.85
N GLN A 109 19.55 -8.11 -2.16
CA GLN A 109 18.94 -8.23 -3.48
C GLN A 109 17.46 -7.76 -3.43
N PRO A 110 17.19 -6.44 -3.45
CA PRO A 110 15.83 -5.89 -3.32
C PRO A 110 14.87 -6.36 -4.40
N GLU A 111 15.36 -6.58 -5.62
CA GLU A 111 14.54 -7.02 -6.75
C GLU A 111 13.93 -8.40 -6.52
N GLN A 112 14.70 -9.35 -5.97
CA GLN A 112 14.20 -10.69 -5.67
C GLN A 112 13.07 -10.64 -4.62
N ARG A 113 13.22 -9.83 -3.57
CA ARG A 113 12.18 -9.66 -2.54
C ARG A 113 10.97 -8.93 -3.08
N LEU A 114 11.14 -7.95 -3.97
CA LEU A 114 10.01 -7.31 -4.63
C LEU A 114 9.19 -8.34 -5.41
N GLN A 115 9.82 -9.18 -6.23
CA GLN A 115 9.10 -10.19 -7.01
C GLN A 115 8.29 -11.14 -6.12
N GLN A 116 8.87 -11.55 -4.97
CA GLN A 116 8.17 -12.38 -3.99
C GLN A 116 7.00 -11.62 -3.33
N ALA A 117 7.20 -10.37 -2.95
CA ALA A 117 6.17 -9.53 -2.33
C ALA A 117 5.01 -9.24 -3.30
N LEU A 118 5.29 -8.99 -4.58
CA LEU A 118 4.27 -8.77 -5.61
C LEU A 118 3.41 -10.01 -5.84
N GLN A 119 4.02 -11.20 -5.88
CA GLN A 119 3.27 -12.47 -6.00
C GLN A 119 2.35 -12.69 -4.78
N ALA A 120 2.85 -12.45 -3.58
CA ALA A 120 2.05 -12.58 -2.35
C ALA A 120 0.93 -11.54 -2.28
N LEU A 121 1.22 -10.30 -2.67
CA LEU A 121 0.23 -9.22 -2.74
C LEU A 121 -0.89 -9.56 -3.71
N GLU A 122 -0.58 -10.11 -4.89
CA GLU A 122 -1.61 -10.52 -5.86
C GLU A 122 -2.57 -11.56 -5.26
N LEU A 123 -2.05 -12.55 -4.52
CA LEU A 123 -2.87 -13.56 -3.84
C LEU A 123 -3.77 -12.94 -2.76
N LEU A 124 -3.22 -12.03 -1.95
CA LEU A 124 -3.99 -11.31 -0.92
C LEU A 124 -5.11 -10.48 -1.54
N LEU A 125 -4.80 -9.70 -2.56
CA LEU A 125 -5.77 -8.84 -3.25
C LEU A 125 -6.85 -9.66 -3.95
N ARG A 126 -6.49 -10.77 -4.60
CA ARG A 126 -7.47 -11.68 -5.22
C ARG A 126 -8.48 -12.21 -4.20
N GLY A 127 -8.07 -12.44 -2.95
CA GLY A 127 -8.95 -12.86 -1.87
C GLY A 127 -10.02 -11.82 -1.47
N LEU A 128 -9.88 -10.57 -1.89
CA LEU A 128 -10.89 -9.52 -1.66
C LEU A 128 -12.00 -9.54 -2.70
N GLN A 129 -11.74 -10.07 -3.90
CA GLN A 129 -12.73 -10.07 -4.96
C GLN A 129 -13.91 -11.00 -4.63
N PRO A 130 -15.14 -10.70 -5.06
CA PRO A 130 -16.28 -11.57 -4.84
C PRO A 130 -16.03 -12.96 -5.43
N PRO A 131 -16.54 -14.03 -4.80
CA PRO A 131 -16.51 -15.35 -5.40
C PRO A 131 -17.23 -15.32 -6.76
N ARG A 132 -16.63 -15.97 -7.76
CA ARG A 132 -17.23 -16.17 -9.08
C ARG A 132 -18.26 -17.29 -9.06
#